data_AF-A0A7J8Z113-F1
#
_entry.id   AF-A0A7J8Z113-F1
#
_cell.length_a   1.000
_cell.length_b   1.000
_cell.length_c   1.000
_cell.angle_alpha   90.00
_cell.angle_beta   90.00
_cell.angle_gamma   90.00
#
_symmetry.space_group_name_H-M   'P 1'
#
loop_
_entity.id
_entity.type
_entity.pdbx_description
1 polymer ?
#
loop_
_entity_poly.entity_id
_entity_poly.type
_entity_poly.pdbx_seq_one_letter_code
_entity_poly.pdbx_strand_id
1 'polypeptide(L)'
;MFSFVILDRKPNCNSPGSACYDPRSIGGDGIVFYFHGKSNEHFSFVFDTSLQINGRFIGHRPAGQTRDFTWIQALRILFNSHSISPEATKASTWNSEVDHLKFSYNGEELVVPEGALSS
;
A
#
# COMPACT_ATOMS: atom_id res chain seq x y z
N MET A 1 1.89 1.23 24.38
CA MET A 1 1.91 2.51 23.65
C MET A 1 2.85 2.31 22.49
N PHE A 2 2.31 1.88 21.35
CA PHE A 2 3.07 1.66 20.13
C PHE A 2 3.19 3.00 19.42
N SER A 3 4.42 3.49 19.24
CA SER A 3 4.69 4.61 18.34
C SER A 3 5.40 4.02 17.15
N PHE A 4 4.73 3.97 16.00
CA PHE A 4 5.46 4.02 14.74
C PHE A 4 6.38 5.25 14.85
N VAL A 5 7.69 5.04 14.87
CA VAL A 5 8.63 6.15 14.70
C VAL A 5 8.46 6.59 13.26
N ILE A 6 7.48 7.48 13.04
CA ILE A 6 7.53 8.40 11.93
C ILE A 6 8.79 9.22 12.22
N LEU A 7 9.93 8.84 11.65
CA LEU A 7 10.93 9.85 11.32
C LEU A 7 10.10 10.93 10.61
N ASP A 8 10.17 12.19 11.03
CA ASP A 8 9.44 13.34 10.44
C ASP A 8 9.71 13.56 8.93
N ARG A 9 10.27 12.56 8.26
CA ARG A 9 10.41 12.40 6.84
C ARG A 9 9.05 12.16 6.20
N LYS A 10 8.39 13.25 5.86
CA LYS A 10 7.28 13.25 4.90
C LYS A 10 7.77 12.65 3.57
N PRO A 11 7.10 11.62 3.01
CA PRO A 11 7.47 11.07 1.72
C PRO A 11 7.39 12.15 0.63
N ASN A 12 8.32 12.13 -0.32
CA ASN A 12 8.30 13.06 -1.45
C ASN A 12 7.19 12.64 -2.43
N CYS A 13 6.07 13.35 -2.38
CA CYS A 13 4.92 13.09 -3.23
C CYS A 13 5.02 13.70 -4.64
N ASN A 14 6.15 14.29 -5.00
CA ASN A 14 6.37 14.93 -6.30
C ASN A 14 7.50 14.27 -7.12
N SER A 15 8.09 13.18 -6.65
CA SER A 15 9.12 12.45 -7.38
C SER A 15 8.55 11.31 -8.24
N PRO A 16 9.23 10.91 -9.33
CA PRO A 16 8.91 9.69 -10.07
C PRO A 16 8.73 8.48 -9.16
N GLY A 17 7.75 7.62 -9.48
CA GLY A 17 7.38 6.44 -8.70
C GLY A 17 6.53 6.72 -7.46
N SER A 18 6.20 7.98 -7.15
CA SER A 18 5.35 8.30 -5.99
C SER A 18 3.88 7.97 -6.25
N ALA A 19 3.23 7.35 -5.26
CA ALA A 19 1.78 7.20 -5.17
C ALA A 19 1.32 7.91 -3.88
N CYS A 20 0.85 9.14 -4.02
CA CYS A 20 0.47 10.01 -2.93
C CYS A 20 -0.82 10.75 -3.28
N TYR A 21 -1.64 11.04 -2.27
CA TYR A 21 -2.96 11.65 -2.45
C TYR A 21 -3.92 10.74 -3.23
N ASP A 22 -5.21 11.00 -3.14
CA ASP A 22 -6.24 10.20 -3.81
C ASP A 22 -6.66 10.88 -5.13
N PRO A 23 -6.48 10.27 -6.33
CA PRO A 23 -5.78 9.01 -6.68
C PRO A 23 -4.50 9.25 -7.52
N ARG A 24 -3.52 9.99 -7.01
CA ARG A 24 -2.43 10.52 -7.84
C ARG A 24 -1.16 9.66 -7.78
N SER A 25 -0.68 9.23 -8.96
CA SER A 25 0.58 8.51 -9.12
C SER A 25 1.49 9.22 -10.13
N ILE A 26 2.80 9.12 -9.96
CA ILE A 26 3.81 9.61 -10.91
C ILE A 26 4.58 8.41 -11.46
N GLY A 27 4.57 8.23 -12.78
CA GLY A 27 5.35 7.22 -13.47
C GLY A 27 6.85 7.42 -13.29
N GLY A 28 7.64 6.39 -13.62
CA GLY A 28 9.12 6.49 -13.61
C GLY A 28 9.65 7.54 -14.60
N ASP A 29 8.86 7.87 -15.63
CA ASP A 29 9.09 8.91 -16.62
C ASP A 29 8.65 10.31 -16.16
N GLY A 30 8.10 10.44 -14.94
CA GLY A 30 7.61 11.71 -14.39
C GLY A 30 6.18 12.07 -14.81
N ILE A 31 5.48 11.25 -15.60
CA ILE A 31 4.11 11.53 -16.02
C ILE A 31 3.14 11.28 -14.86
N VAL A 32 2.17 12.18 -14.68
CA VAL A 32 1.15 12.06 -13.64
C VAL A 32 -0.06 11.31 -14.17
N PHE A 33 -0.51 10.31 -13.42
CA PHE A 33 -1.71 9.52 -13.70
C PHE A 33 -2.70 9.63 -12.54
N TYR A 34 -3.98 9.65 -12.87
CA TYR A 34 -5.08 9.59 -11.91
C TYR A 34 -5.79 8.26 -12.09
N PHE A 35 -5.55 7.33 -11.16
CA PHE A 35 -6.03 5.97 -11.27
C PHE A 35 -6.77 5.54 -10.01
N HIS A 36 -8.09 5.53 -10.08
CA HIS A 36 -8.94 5.05 -8.99
C HIS A 36 -9.01 3.51 -8.93
N GLY A 37 -8.74 2.80 -10.03
CA GLY A 37 -8.95 1.35 -10.07
C GLY A 37 -10.39 0.95 -9.69
N LYS A 38 -10.53 -0.18 -9.00
CA LYS A 38 -11.83 -0.74 -8.60
C LYS A 38 -11.71 -1.44 -7.25
N SER A 39 -12.74 -1.28 -6.41
CA SER A 39 -12.79 -1.92 -5.09
C SER A 39 -12.76 -3.45 -5.21
N ASN A 40 -11.97 -4.08 -4.34
CA ASN A 40 -11.75 -5.54 -4.25
C ASN A 40 -11.07 -6.18 -5.47
N GLU A 41 -10.39 -5.39 -6.30
CA GLU A 41 -9.60 -5.87 -7.43
C GLU A 41 -8.09 -5.70 -7.17
N HIS A 42 -7.28 -6.33 -8.03
CA HIS A 42 -5.82 -6.23 -8.00
C HIS A 42 -5.29 -5.60 -9.28
N PHE A 43 -4.28 -4.74 -9.13
CA PHE A 43 -3.63 -4.06 -10.26
C PHE A 43 -2.12 -4.14 -10.12
N SER A 44 -1.42 -4.31 -11.24
CA SER A 44 0.04 -4.28 -11.29
C SER A 44 0.52 -2.83 -11.46
N PHE A 45 1.43 -2.39 -10.61
CA PHE A 45 2.10 -1.09 -10.71
C PHE A 45 3.45 -1.18 -11.43
N VAL A 46 4.19 -2.24 -11.12
CA VAL A 46 5.50 -2.53 -11.70
C VAL A 46 5.51 -3.99 -12.11
N PHE A 47 6.04 -4.28 -13.29
CA PHE A 47 6.21 -5.63 -13.79
C PHE A 47 7.49 -5.74 -14.62
N ASP A 48 8.33 -6.69 -14.25
CA ASP A 48 9.52 -7.16 -14.94
C ASP A 48 9.64 -8.67 -14.70
N THR A 49 10.58 -9.33 -15.38
CA THR A 49 10.99 -10.73 -15.25
C THR A 49 11.27 -11.19 -13.83
N SER A 50 11.83 -10.31 -12.98
CA SER A 50 12.26 -10.65 -11.61
C SER A 50 11.62 -9.81 -10.51
N LEU A 51 10.79 -8.82 -10.86
CA LEU A 51 10.14 -7.92 -9.92
C LEU A 51 8.71 -7.63 -10.37
N GLN A 52 7.74 -7.83 -9.48
CA GLN A 52 6.37 -7.40 -9.70
C GLN A 52 5.81 -6.78 -8.42
N ILE A 53 5.16 -5.62 -8.56
CA ILE A 53 4.48 -4.95 -7.46
C ILE A 53 3.01 -4.85 -7.82
N ASN A 54 2.18 -5.57 -7.05
CA ASN A 54 0.73 -5.57 -7.21
C ASN A 54 0.07 -4.87 -6.02
N GLY A 55 -0.96 -4.08 -6.27
CA GLY A 55 -1.79 -3.48 -5.24
C GLY A 55 -3.16 -4.14 -5.20
N ARG A 56 -3.62 -4.53 -4.01
CA ARG A 56 -5.03 -4.85 -3.76
C ARG A 56 -5.76 -3.57 -3.37
N PHE A 57 -6.80 -3.24 -4.12
CA PHE A 57 -7.62 -2.08 -3.85
C PHE A 57 -8.81 -2.49 -2.98
N ILE A 58 -9.13 -1.65 -2.02
CA ILE A 58 -10.41 -1.65 -1.31
C ILE A 58 -11.09 -0.31 -1.60
N GLY A 59 -12.38 -0.21 -1.35
CA GLY A 59 -13.08 1.05 -1.51
C GLY A 59 -14.40 1.12 -0.78
N HIS A 60 -14.90 2.35 -0.69
CA HIS A 60 -16.18 2.68 -0.09
C HIS A 60 -16.96 3.58 -1.05
N ARG A 61 -18.26 3.30 -1.23
CA ARG A 61 -19.18 4.13 -2.00
C ARG A 61 -20.18 4.79 -1.06
N PRO A 62 -20.02 6.09 -0.77
CA PRO A 62 -21.03 6.84 -0.05
C PRO A 62 -22.37 6.86 -0.80
N ALA A 63 -23.47 6.97 -0.07
CA ALA A 63 -24.79 7.09 -0.66
C ALA A 63 -24.86 8.29 -1.61
N GLY A 64 -25.46 8.10 -2.79
CA GLY A 64 -25.59 9.14 -3.82
C GLY A 64 -24.38 9.29 -4.75
N GLN A 65 -23.25 8.62 -4.49
CA GLN A 65 -22.10 8.63 -5.39
C GLN A 65 -22.21 7.56 -6.48
N THR A 66 -21.73 7.90 -7.68
CA THR A 66 -21.72 6.98 -8.84
C THR A 66 -20.49 6.08 -8.90
N ARG A 67 -19.44 6.39 -8.12
CA ARG A 67 -18.16 5.66 -8.11
C ARG A 67 -17.67 5.39 -6.70
N ASP A 68 -16.82 4.38 -6.57
CA ASP A 68 -16.12 4.08 -5.32
C ASP A 68 -14.99 5.08 -5.10
N PHE A 69 -14.78 5.48 -3.84
CA PHE A 69 -13.47 5.96 -3.41
C PHE A 69 -12.63 4.75 -3.02
N THR A 70 -11.38 4.75 -3.41
CA THR A 70 -10.55 3.55 -3.42
C THR A 70 -9.18 3.83 -2.87
N TRP A 71 -8.64 2.89 -2.11
CA TRP A 71 -7.32 2.96 -1.51
C TRP A 71 -6.61 1.63 -1.65
N ILE A 72 -5.28 1.68 -1.63
CA ILE A 72 -4.44 0.48 -1.59
C ILE A 72 -4.55 -0.11 -0.19
N GLN A 73 -5.06 -1.32 -0.10
CA GLN A 73 -5.20 -2.06 1.15
C GLN A 73 -3.99 -2.94 1.42
N ALA A 74 -3.46 -3.57 0.38
CA ALA A 74 -2.28 -4.42 0.46
C ALA A 74 -1.39 -4.21 -0.75
N LEU A 75 -0.09 -4.37 -0.55
CA LEU A 75 0.86 -4.54 -1.64
C LEU A 75 1.36 -5.98 -1.59
N ARG A 76 1.59 -6.58 -2.77
CA ARG A 76 2.36 -7.80 -2.91
C ARG A 76 3.56 -7.49 -3.78
N ILE A 77 4.74 -7.56 -3.18
CA ILE A 77 6.02 -7.37 -3.85
C ILE A 77 6.58 -8.76 -4.10
N LEU A 78 6.58 -9.18 -5.36
CA LEU A 78 7.19 -10.42 -5.81
C LEU A 78 8.59 -10.10 -6.33
N PHE A 79 9.59 -10.84 -5.88
CA PHE A 79 10.96 -10.70 -6.31
C PHE A 79 11.61 -12.08 -6.43
N ASN A 80 12.09 -12.43 -7.61
CA ASN A 80 12.52 -13.79 -7.95
C ASN A 80 11.45 -14.82 -7.55
N SER A 81 11.80 -15.81 -6.72
CA SER A 81 10.91 -16.83 -6.17
C SER A 81 10.25 -16.44 -4.84
N HIS A 82 10.45 -15.21 -4.38
CA HIS A 82 9.99 -14.74 -3.09
C HIS A 82 8.88 -13.70 -3.22
N SER A 83 8.11 -13.54 -2.14
CA SER A 83 7.18 -12.43 -2.01
C SER A 83 7.13 -11.90 -0.59
N ILE A 84 6.97 -10.58 -0.47
CA ILE A 84 6.63 -9.91 0.78
C ILE A 84 5.35 -9.11 0.57
N SER A 85 4.44 -9.16 1.53
CA SER A 85 3.17 -8.43 1.43
C SER A 85 2.87 -7.68 2.71
N PRO A 86 2.99 -6.34 2.73
CA PRO A 86 2.38 -5.50 3.74
C PRO A 86 0.89 -5.29 3.43
N GLU A 87 0.04 -5.43 4.44
CA GLU A 87 -1.41 -5.31 4.35
C GLU A 87 -1.97 -4.53 5.54
N ALA A 88 -2.89 -3.60 5.26
CA ALA A 88 -3.71 -2.99 6.29
C ALA A 88 -4.92 -3.88 6.61
N THR A 89 -5.12 -4.17 7.89
CA THR A 89 -6.28 -4.87 8.43
C THR A 89 -7.52 -4.01 8.24
N LYS A 90 -8.59 -4.60 7.73
CA LYS A 90 -9.88 -3.89 7.59
C LYS A 90 -10.45 -3.59 8.97
N ALA A 91 -10.75 -2.32 9.22
CA ALA A 91 -11.38 -1.85 10.45
C ALA A 91 -12.55 -0.93 10.12
N SER A 92 -13.63 -1.01 10.90
CA SER A 92 -14.77 -0.09 10.80
C SER A 92 -14.45 1.29 11.39
N THR A 93 -13.56 1.32 12.40
CA THR A 93 -13.02 2.51 13.04
C THR A 93 -11.53 2.31 13.27
N TRP A 94 -10.72 3.33 12.98
CA TRP A 94 -9.28 3.26 13.18
C TRP A 94 -8.95 3.49 14.66
N ASN A 95 -8.27 2.54 15.29
CA ASN A 95 -7.78 2.65 16.66
C ASN A 95 -6.26 2.76 16.66
N SER A 96 -5.70 3.90 17.05
CA SER A 96 -4.26 4.15 17.08
C SER A 96 -3.49 3.26 18.06
N GLU A 97 -4.16 2.66 19.04
CA GLU A 97 -3.52 1.79 20.05
C GLU A 97 -3.30 0.35 19.56
N VAL A 98 -3.81 0.00 18.38
CA VAL A 98 -3.72 -1.34 17.80
C VAL A 98 -2.84 -1.29 16.56
N ASP A 99 -1.97 -2.29 16.38
CA ASP A 99 -1.28 -2.47 15.11
C ASP A 99 -2.27 -3.00 14.07
N HIS A 100 -2.53 -2.19 13.04
CA HIS A 100 -3.40 -2.54 11.93
C HIS A 100 -2.61 -3.10 10.74
N LEU A 101 -1.29 -3.23 10.81
CA LEU A 101 -0.50 -3.77 9.73
C LEU A 101 -0.23 -5.27 9.92
N LYS A 102 -0.32 -6.00 8.82
CA LYS A 102 0.09 -7.40 8.72
C LYS A 102 1.18 -7.51 7.68
N PHE A 103 2.14 -8.38 7.96
CA PHE A 103 3.22 -8.70 7.04
C PHE A 103 3.18 -10.18 6.75
N SER A 104 3.43 -10.54 5.50
CA SER A 104 3.67 -11.94 5.12
C SER A 104 4.90 -12.06 4.24
N TYR A 105 5.64 -13.15 4.43
CA TYR A 105 6.76 -13.54 3.60
C TYR A 105 6.50 -14.93 3.00
N ASN A 106 6.51 -15.03 1.69
CA ASN A 106 6.15 -16.24 0.93
C ASN A 106 4.78 -16.84 1.30
N GLY A 107 3.85 -16.00 1.74
CA GLY A 107 2.51 -16.40 2.16
C GLY A 107 2.37 -16.79 3.63
N GLU A 108 3.47 -16.83 4.38
CA GLU A 108 3.47 -17.06 5.83
C GLU A 108 3.45 -15.73 6.57
N GLU A 109 2.62 -15.61 7.60
CA GLU A 109 2.52 -14.40 8.43
C GLU A 109 3.83 -14.16 9.20
N LEU A 110 4.35 -12.94 9.12
CA LEU A 110 5.60 -12.54 9.75
C LEU A 110 5.31 -11.54 10.86
N VAL A 111 5.78 -11.87 12.07
CA VAL A 111 5.74 -10.96 13.22
C VAL A 111 6.96 -10.07 13.16
N VAL A 112 6.76 -8.77 12.94
CA VAL A 112 7.85 -7.78 12.96
C VAL A 112 8.00 -7.28 14.41
N PRO A 113 9.13 -7.55 15.08
CA PRO A 113 9.34 -7.02 16.42
C PRO A 113 9.52 -5.50 16.40
N GLU A 114 9.03 -4.85 17.45
CA GLU A 114 9.17 -3.41 17.64
C GLU A 114 10.67 -3.04 17.74
N GLY A 115 11.10 -2.02 17.00
CA GLY A 115 12.49 -1.53 17.04
C GLY A 115 13.47 -2.21 16.07
N ALA A 116 12.99 -3.02 15.12
CA ALA A 116 13.78 -3.38 13.94
C ALA A 116 14.06 -2.11 13.11
N LEU A 117 15.12 -1.39 13.47
CA LEU A 117 15.58 -0.22 12.72
C LEU A 117 16.15 -0.66 11.38
N SER A 118 15.85 0.08 10.31
CA SER A 118 16.66 0.01 9.10
C SER A 118 18.08 0.47 9.45
N SER A 119 19.08 -0.36 9.18
CA SER A 119 20.48 0.06 9.18
C SER A 119 20.74 1.16 8.17
#